data_AF-A0A7X5BCT7-F1
#
_entry.id   AF-A0A7X5BCT7-F1
#
_cell.length_a   1.000
_cell.length_b   1.000
_cell.length_c   1.000
_cell.angle_alpha   90.00
_cell.angle_beta   90.00
_cell.angle_gamma   90.00
#
_symmetry.space_group_name_H-M   'P 1'
#
loop_
_entity.id
_entity.type
_entity.pdbx_description
1 polymer ?
#
loop_
_entity_poly.entity_id
_entity_poly.type
_entity_poly.pdbx_seq_one_letter_code
_entity_poly.pdbx_strand_id
1 'polypeptide(L)' 'PEYRDGDRGLLLLNHMKNQAKKMGIHHLFVLTTHSLHWFREQGFIEVGVERLPMAKQSLYNYQRRSKILILSL' A
#
# COMPACT_ATOMS: atom_id res chain seq x y z
N PRO A 1 -16.83 13.21 -5.36
CA PRO A 1 -17.37 11.95 -5.95
C PRO A 1 -16.98 11.76 -7.42
N GLU A 2 -16.91 12.83 -8.21
CA GLU A 2 -16.65 12.84 -9.67
C GLU A 2 -15.27 12.37 -10.15
N TYR A 3 -14.37 12.01 -9.25
CA TYR A 3 -12.96 11.72 -9.58
C TYR A 3 -12.55 10.26 -9.30
N ARG A 4 -13.49 9.39 -8.93
CA ARG A 4 -13.23 8.00 -8.55
C ARG A 4 -13.21 7.03 -9.73
N ASP A 5 -13.86 7.36 -10.85
CA ASP A 5 -13.98 6.48 -12.03
C ASP A 5 -12.84 6.63 -13.04
N GLY A 6 -11.85 7.48 -12.76
CA GLY A 6 -10.68 7.64 -13.60
C GLY A 6 -9.53 6.76 -13.14
N ASP A 7 -8.84 6.10 -14.08
CA ASP A 7 -7.59 5.32 -13.94
C ASP A 7 -6.44 6.04 -13.21
N ARG A 8 -6.65 7.22 -12.63
CA ARG A 8 -5.67 8.02 -11.89
C ARG A 8 -5.10 7.29 -10.69
N GLY A 9 -5.91 6.49 -9.98
CA GLY A 9 -5.41 5.65 -8.88
C GLY A 9 -4.38 4.65 -9.37
N LEU A 10 -4.66 4.00 -10.50
CA LEU A 10 -3.74 3.07 -11.16
C LEU A 10 -2.51 3.79 -11.73
N LEU A 11 -2.69 4.97 -12.34
CA LEU A 11 -1.61 5.80 -12.85
C LEU A 11 -0.62 6.18 -11.75
N LEU A 12 -1.12 6.68 -10.61
CA LEU A 12 -0.31 7.04 -9.45
C LEU A 12 0.40 5.81 -8.87
N LEU A 13 -0.31 4.70 -8.75
CA LEU A 13 0.29 3.46 -8.26
C LEU A 13 1.43 3.01 -9.18
N ASN A 14 1.22 2.98 -10.50
CA ASN A 14 2.24 2.60 -11.47
C ASN A 14 3.44 3.55 -11.46
N HIS A 15 3.19 4.86 -11.32
CA HIS A 15 4.27 5.84 -11.14
C HIS A 15 5.11 5.53 -9.90
N MET A 16 4.47 5.27 -8.76
CA MET A 16 5.16 4.91 -7.52
C MET A 16 5.91 3.57 -7.62
N LYS A 17 5.35 2.55 -8.29
CA LYS A 17 6.03 1.27 -8.56
C LYS A 17 7.33 1.51 -9.35
N ASN A 18 7.27 2.31 -10.41
CA ASN A 18 8.43 2.61 -11.25
C ASN A 18 9.49 3.39 -10.50
N GLN A 19 9.11 4.38 -9.69
CA GLN A 19 10.04 5.14 -8.87
C GLN A 19 10.72 4.23 -7.83
N ALA A 20 9.94 3.39 -7.14
CA ALA A 20 10.46 2.45 -6.15
C ALA A 20 11.48 1.47 -6.76
N LYS A 21 11.20 0.91 -7.95
CA LYS A 21 12.16 0.07 -8.69
C LYS A 21 13.47 0.78 -8.98
N LYS A 22 13.42 2.04 -9.44
CA LYS A 22 14.62 2.87 -9.68
C LYS A 22 15.43 3.13 -8.41
N MET A 23 14.78 3.15 -7.26
CA MET A 23 15.41 3.34 -5.95
C MET A 23 15.88 2.02 -5.31
N GLY A 24 15.71 0.87 -5.97
CA GLY A 24 16.03 -0.44 -5.39
C GLY A 24 15.08 -0.88 -4.26
N ILE A 25 13.88 -0.32 -4.21
CA ILE A 25 12.85 -0.71 -3.24
C ILE A 25 12.11 -1.92 -3.79
N HIS A 26 12.09 -3.01 -3.03
CA HIS A 26 11.48 -4.29 -3.43
C HIS A 26 10.04 -4.47 -2.94
N HIS A 27 9.62 -3.68 -1.95
CA HIS A 27 8.31 -3.83 -1.33
C HIS A 27 7.64 -2.48 -1.09
N LEU A 28 6.36 -2.37 -1.45
CA LEU A 28 5.49 -1.26 -1.11
C LEU A 28 4.50 -1.66 -0.03
N PHE A 29 4.31 -0.78 0.95
CA PHE A 29 3.33 -0.96 2.01
C PHE A 29 2.22 0.09 1.91
N VAL A 30 0.98 -0.34 2.10
CA VAL A 30 -0.20 0.52 2.18
C VAL A 30 -0.91 0.25 3.49
N LEU A 31 -1.26 1.33 4.20
CA LEU A 31 -2.08 1.27 5.41
C LEU A 31 -3.42 1.92 5.09
N THR A 32 -4.49 1.14 5.10
CA THR A 32 -5.83 1.64 4.74
C THR A 32 -6.93 1.08 5.62
N THR A 33 -7.92 1.90 5.97
CA THR A 33 -9.14 1.47 6.67
C THR A 33 -10.28 1.11 5.71
N HIS A 34 -10.15 1.48 4.43
CA HIS A 34 -11.13 1.24 3.37
C HIS A 34 -10.45 0.76 2.07
N SER A 35 -11.21 0.37 1.06
CA SER A 35 -10.69 0.04 -0.28
C SER A 35 -9.68 -1.12 -0.35
N LEU A 36 -9.77 -2.11 0.57
CA LEU A 36 -8.93 -3.31 0.50
C LEU A 36 -9.06 -4.04 -0.84
N HIS A 37 -10.27 -4.15 -1.37
CA HIS A 37 -10.55 -4.92 -2.58
C HIS A 37 -9.76 -4.39 -3.77
N TRP A 38 -9.79 -3.08 -4.00
CA TRP A 38 -9.03 -2.44 -5.09
C TRP A 38 -7.53 -2.73 -4.99
N PHE A 39 -6.92 -2.60 -3.80
CA PHE A 39 -5.50 -2.92 -3.65
C PHE A 39 -5.20 -4.41 -3.87
N ARG A 40 -6.09 -5.32 -3.47
CA ARG A 40 -5.95 -6.75 -3.77
C ARG A 40 -5.98 -7.03 -5.26
N GLU A 41 -6.85 -6.36 -6.01
CA GLU A 41 -6.87 -6.43 -7.49
C GLU A 41 -5.56 -5.91 -8.10
N GLN A 42 -4.89 -4.94 -7.47
CA GLN A 42 -3.58 -4.44 -7.90
C GLN A 42 -2.38 -5.32 -7.48
N GLY A 43 -2.64 -6.48 -6.85
CA GLY A 43 -1.64 -7.47 -6.44
C GLY A 43 -1.13 -7.33 -5.01
N PHE A 44 -1.73 -6.47 -4.18
CA PHE A 44 -1.36 -6.38 -2.78
C PHE A 44 -1.93 -7.55 -1.96
N ILE A 45 -1.17 -8.01 -0.96
CA ILE A 45 -1.59 -9.02 0.01
C ILE A 45 -1.69 -8.42 1.41
N GLU A 46 -2.69 -8.84 2.18
CA GLU A 46 -2.85 -8.40 3.58
C GLU A 46 -1.78 -9.08 4.45
N VAL A 47 -1.14 -8.29 5.30
CA VAL A 47 -0.12 -8.76 6.25
C VAL A 47 -0.37 -8.14 7.62
N GLY A 48 0.16 -8.78 8.65
CA GLY A 48 0.17 -8.21 9.99
C GLY A 48 1.25 -7.13 10.16
N VAL A 49 1.19 -6.46 11.30
CA VAL A 49 2.12 -5.38 11.67
C VAL A 49 3.57 -5.85 11.72
N GLU A 50 3.79 -7.12 12.06
CA GLU A 50 5.10 -7.77 12.15
C GLU A 50 5.88 -7.79 10.83
N ARG A 51 5.22 -7.58 9.69
CA ARG A 51 5.85 -7.52 8.36
C ARG A 51 6.31 -6.12 7.97
N LEU A 52 5.95 -5.09 8.73
CA LEU A 52 6.46 -3.73 8.50
C LEU A 52 7.95 -3.63 8.89
N PRO A 53 8.71 -2.68 8.33
CA PRO A 53 10.04 -2.35 8.86
C PRO A 53 9.97 -1.95 10.34
N MET A 54 10.97 -2.31 11.16
CA MET A 54 10.93 -2.09 12.62
C MET A 54 10.58 -0.65 13.03
N ALA A 55 11.12 0.34 12.33
CA ALA A 55 10.82 1.75 12.59
C ALA A 55 9.34 2.12 12.35
N LYS A 56 8.65 1.40 11.45
CA LYS A 56 7.21 1.58 11.18
C LYS A 56 6.35 0.74 12.12
N GLN A 57 6.85 -0.41 12.61
CA GLN A 57 6.16 -1.21 13.62
C GLN A 57 5.96 -0.42 14.93
N SER A 58 7.02 0.23 15.41
CA SER A 58 6.97 1.00 16.68
C SER A 58 6.04 2.21 16.61
N LEU A 59 5.82 2.76 15.42
CA LEU A 59 4.95 3.91 15.16
C LEU A 59 3.54 3.51 14.72
N TYR A 60 3.23 2.22 14.67
CA TYR A 60 1.95 1.76 14.18
C TYR A 60 0.82 2.12 15.15
N ASN A 61 -0.13 2.94 14.69
CA ASN A 61 -1.26 3.37 15.49
C ASN A 61 -2.38 2.32 15.49
N TYR A 62 -2.42 1.51 16.55
CA TYR A 62 -3.45 0.48 16.75
C TYR A 62 -4.87 1.04 16.92
N GLN A 63 -5.05 2.30 17.33
CA GLN A 63 -6.38 2.92 17.46
C GLN A 63 -7.02 3.16 16.09
N ARG A 64 -6.21 3.45 15.06
CA ARG A 64 -6.69 3.62 13.68
C ARG A 64 -7.14 2.33 13.02
N ARG A 65 -6.74 1.16 13.54
CA ARG A 65 -7.11 -0.18 13.03
C ARG A 65 -6.99 -0.33 11.51
N SER A 66 -5.99 0.31 10.91
CA SER A 66 -5.77 0.19 9.46
C SER A 66 -5.37 -1.25 9.11
N LYS A 67 -5.78 -1.74 7.94
CA LYS A 67 -5.21 -2.98 7.40
C LYS A 67 -3.90 -2.64 6.71
N ILE A 68 -2.92 -3.53 6.85
CA ILE A 68 -1.61 -3.38 6.22
C ILE A 68 -1.57 -4.31 5.02
N LEU A 69 -1.21 -3.75 3.88
CA LEU A 69 -1.11 -4.43 2.62
C LEU A 69 0.31 -4.28 2.10
N ILE A 70 0.88 -5.35 1.55
CA ILE A 70 2.22 -5.33 0.92
C ILE A 70 2.12 -5.76 -0.55
N LEU A 71 2.88 -5.09 -1.39
CA LEU A 71 3.14 -5.48 -2.78
C LEU A 71 4.65 -5.68 -2.97
N SER A 72 5.03 -6.83 -3.52
CA SER A 72 6.40 -7.06 -4.01
C SER A 72 6.52 -6.55 -5.45
N LEU A 73 7.55 -5.76 -5.73
CA LEU A 73 7.75 -5.04 -7.00
C LEU A 73 8.58 -5.81 -8.03
#